data_AF-A0AAP2XSB8-F1
#
_entry.id   AF-A0AAP2XSB8-F1
#
_cell.length_a   1.000
_cell.length_b   1.000
_cell.length_c   1.000
_cell.angle_alpha   90.00
_cell.angle_beta   90.00
_cell.angle_gamma   90.00
#
_symmetry.space_group_name_H-M   'P 1'
#
loop_
_entity.id
_entity.type
_entity.pdbx_description
1 polymer ?
#
loop_
_entity_poly.entity_id
_entity_poly.type
_entity_poly.pdbx_seq_one_letter_code
_entity_poly.pdbx_strand_id
1 'polypeptide(L)'
;ESVTNMGCFAHLRRGFVEAIEAAPKGTDVKNSVTQRLVNLLDELFRLEKVYNKKYKNDYDQILKARLKDSLPVYNEFYEKVK
;
A
#
# COMPACT_ATOMS: atom_id res chain seq x y z
N GLU A 1 25.02 -3.40 9.38
CA GLU A 1 23.73 -3.12 8.71
C GLU A 1 22.91 -4.39 8.65
N SER A 2 21.70 -4.39 9.18
CA SER A 2 20.74 -5.50 9.05
C SER A 2 19.72 -5.11 7.98
N VAL A 3 19.83 -5.70 6.79
CA VAL A 3 18.78 -5.57 5.77
C VAL A 3 17.60 -6.44 6.20
N THR A 4 16.49 -5.81 6.60
CA THR A 4 15.26 -6.53 6.93
C THR A 4 14.47 -6.81 5.66
N ASN A 5 14.16 -8.08 5.41
CA ASN A 5 13.22 -8.43 4.35
C ASN A 5 11.81 -8.00 4.77
N MET A 6 11.25 -7.03 4.06
CA MET A 6 9.92 -6.46 4.34
C MET A 6 8.81 -7.11 3.49
N GLY A 7 9.14 -8.09 2.64
CA GLY A 7 8.24 -8.62 1.62
C GLY A 7 7.95 -7.61 0.50
N CYS A 8 7.34 -8.09 -0.59
CA CYS A 8 6.95 -7.23 -1.70
C CYS A 8 5.47 -6.85 -1.58
N PHE A 9 5.17 -5.55 -1.59
CA PHE A 9 3.77 -5.07 -1.53
C PHE A 9 2.91 -5.55 -2.69
N ALA A 10 3.48 -5.81 -3.87
CA ALA A 10 2.71 -6.38 -4.98
C ALA A 10 2.23 -7.80 -4.66
N HIS A 11 3.07 -8.62 -4.04
CA HIS A 11 2.70 -9.97 -3.61
C HIS A 11 1.71 -9.94 -2.44
N LEU A 12 1.90 -9.03 -1.47
CA LEU A 12 0.95 -8.85 -0.36
C LEU A 12 -0.44 -8.43 -0.88
N ARG A 13 -0.49 -7.44 -1.77
CA ARG A 13 -1.74 -7.00 -2.41
C ARG A 13 -2.44 -8.14 -3.13
N ARG A 14 -1.70 -8.96 -3.88
CA ARG A 14 -2.24 -10.13 -4.57
C ARG A 14 -2.89 -11.10 -3.59
N GLY A 15 -2.23 -11.41 -2.48
CA GLY A 15 -2.79 -12.30 -1.44
C GLY A 15 -4.09 -11.76 -0.84
N PHE A 16 -4.18 -10.45 -0.58
CA PHE A 16 -5.43 -9.85 -0.09
C PHE A 16 -6.56 -9.89 -1.12
N VAL A 17 -6.27 -9.69 -2.40
CA VAL A 17 -7.27 -9.82 -3.48
C VAL A 17 -7.76 -11.26 -3.58
N GLU A 18 -6.86 -12.24 -3.55
CA GLU A 18 -7.22 -13.66 -3.58
C GLU A 18 -8.11 -14.03 -2.37
N ALA A 19 -7.83 -13.47 -1.18
CA ALA A 19 -8.67 -13.66 0.01
C ALA A 19 -10.08 -13.05 -0.13
N ILE A 20 -10.19 -11.90 -0.81
CA ILE A 20 -11.48 -11.26 -1.13
C ILE A 20 -12.28 -12.11 -2.11
N GLU A 21 -11.62 -12.64 -3.14
CA GLU A 21 -12.25 -13.48 -4.17
C GLU A 21 -12.69 -14.84 -3.62
N ALA A 22 -11.99 -15.37 -2.62
CA ALA A 22 -12.34 -16.62 -1.95
C ALA A 22 -13.48 -16.48 -0.92
N ALA A 23 -13.95 -15.26 -0.64
CA ALA A 23 -15.00 -15.03 0.35
C ALA A 23 -16.33 -15.70 -0.06
N PRO A 24 -17.12 -16.23 0.90
CA PRO A 24 -18.43 -16.79 0.63
C PRO A 24 -19.37 -15.81 -0.07
N LYS A 25 -20.28 -16.34 -0.90
CA LYS A 25 -21.30 -15.52 -1.56
C LYS A 25 -22.18 -14.84 -0.50
N GLY A 26 -22.33 -13.51 -0.62
CA GLY A 26 -23.11 -12.70 0.32
C GLY A 26 -22.29 -12.06 1.45
N THR A 27 -20.98 -12.31 1.54
CA THR A 27 -20.10 -11.59 2.46
C THR A 27 -19.95 -10.12 2.02
N ASP A 28 -20.09 -9.18 2.96
CA ASP A 28 -19.79 -7.76 2.71
C ASP A 28 -18.28 -7.55 2.68
N VAL A 29 -17.70 -7.74 1.50
CA VAL A 29 -16.25 -7.60 1.31
C VAL A 29 -15.84 -6.13 1.17
N LYS A 30 -16.75 -5.24 0.74
CA LYS A 30 -16.43 -3.83 0.46
C LYS A 30 -16.03 -3.08 1.74
N ASN A 31 -16.66 -3.39 2.85
CA ASN A 31 -16.36 -2.78 4.15
C ASN A 31 -15.36 -3.60 4.99
N SER A 32 -14.80 -4.67 4.43
CA SER A 32 -13.85 -5.53 5.14
C SER A 32 -12.50 -4.85 5.38
N VAL A 33 -11.81 -5.28 6.43
CA VAL A 33 -10.42 -4.86 6.70
C VAL A 33 -9.52 -5.22 5.52
N THR A 34 -9.71 -6.40 4.91
CA THR A 34 -8.93 -6.86 3.74
C THR A 34 -9.06 -5.91 2.55
N GLN A 35 -10.27 -5.46 2.23
CA GLN A 35 -10.47 -4.47 1.17
C GLN A 35 -9.80 -3.13 1.51
N ARG A 36 -9.83 -2.72 2.78
CA ARG A 36 -9.13 -1.51 3.22
C ARG A 36 -7.61 -1.63 3.08
N LEU A 37 -7.03 -2.81 3.36
CA LEU A 37 -5.61 -3.07 3.14
C LEU A 37 -5.23 -3.00 1.65
N VAL A 38 -6.06 -3.55 0.76
CA VAL A 38 -5.87 -3.41 -0.70
C VAL A 38 -5.88 -1.93 -1.11
N ASN A 39 -6.83 -1.15 -0.60
CA ASN A 39 -6.95 0.27 -0.91
C ASN A 39 -5.73 1.08 -0.45
N LEU A 40 -5.17 0.77 0.73
CA LEU A 40 -3.97 1.43 1.25
C LEU A 40 -2.74 1.12 0.36
N LEU A 41 -2.59 -0.13 -0.09
CA LEU A 41 -1.51 -0.51 -1.01
C LEU A 41 -1.68 0.15 -2.39
N ASP A 42 -2.92 0.22 -2.89
CA ASP A 42 -3.23 0.92 -4.13
C ASP A 42 -2.92 2.42 -4.06
N GLU A 43 -3.17 3.05 -2.91
CA GLU A 43 -2.83 4.45 -2.67
C GLU A 43 -1.31 4.67 -2.70
N LEU A 44 -0.52 3.82 -2.06
CA LEU A 44 0.95 3.90 -2.13
C LEU A 44 1.44 3.79 -3.58
N PHE A 45 0.90 2.86 -4.37
CA PHE A 45 1.26 2.72 -5.79
C PHE A 45 0.83 3.93 -6.63
N ARG A 46 -0.30 4.54 -6.30
CA ARG A 46 -0.76 5.77 -6.95
C ARG A 46 0.18 6.94 -6.66
N LEU A 47 0.56 7.13 -5.39
CA LEU A 47 1.47 8.19 -4.97
C LEU A 47 2.84 8.07 -5.69
N GLU A 48 3.41 6.86 -5.75
CA GLU A 48 4.67 6.63 -6.48
C GLU A 48 4.57 7.00 -7.97
N LYS A 49 3.45 6.67 -8.63
CA LYS A 49 3.21 7.11 -10.03
C LYS A 49 3.15 8.64 -10.15
N VAL A 50 2.51 9.31 -9.19
CA VAL A 50 2.44 10.79 -9.16
C VAL A 50 3.83 11.39 -8.98
N TYR A 51 4.63 10.88 -8.05
CA TYR A 51 5.97 11.39 -7.77
C TYR A 51 6.91 11.18 -8.96
N ASN A 52 6.90 9.99 -9.56
CA ASN A 52 7.70 9.69 -10.75
C ASN A 52 7.35 10.61 -11.93
N LYS A 53 6.08 11.00 -12.05
CA LYS A 53 5.63 11.94 -13.09
C LYS A 53 5.99 13.39 -12.77
N LYS A 54 5.89 13.82 -11.50
CA LYS A 54 6.03 15.22 -11.08
C LYS A 54 7.48 15.64 -10.81
N TYR A 55 8.26 14.76 -10.21
CA TYR A 55 9.60 15.03 -9.69
C TYR A 55 10.65 14.13 -10.34
N LYS A 56 10.49 13.83 -11.63
CA LYS A 56 11.34 12.86 -12.35
C LYS A 56 12.83 13.10 -12.06
N ASN A 57 13.50 12.10 -11.50
CA ASN A 57 14.93 12.12 -11.08
C ASN A 57 15.30 13.15 -9.99
N ASP A 58 14.34 13.84 -9.38
CA ASP A 58 14.54 14.72 -8.22
C ASP A 58 14.23 13.93 -6.93
N TYR A 59 15.25 13.23 -6.46
CA TYR A 59 15.12 12.33 -5.32
C TYR A 59 14.82 13.06 -4.00
N ASP A 60 15.26 14.31 -3.85
CA ASP A 60 15.00 15.11 -2.64
C ASP A 60 13.53 15.48 -2.54
N GLN A 61 12.91 15.88 -3.65
CA GLN A 61 11.47 16.16 -3.67
C GLN A 61 10.64 14.90 -3.54
N ILE A 62 11.07 13.79 -4.13
CA ILE A 62 10.44 12.48 -3.94
C ILE A 62 10.47 12.08 -2.45
N LEU A 63 11.61 12.25 -1.77
CA LEU A 63 11.74 11.95 -0.35
C LEU A 63 10.78 12.82 0.49
N LYS A 64 10.77 14.13 0.26
CA LYS A 64 9.85 15.05 0.96
C LYS A 64 8.39 14.68 0.74
N ALA A 65 8.01 14.32 -0.49
CA ALA A 65 6.65 13.91 -0.82
C ALA A 65 6.28 12.58 -0.13
N ARG A 66 7.19 11.59 -0.14
CA ARG A 66 6.99 10.31 0.57
C ARG A 66 6.81 10.50 2.07
N LEU A 67 7.64 11.32 2.71
CA LEU A 67 7.51 11.63 4.14
C LEU A 67 6.19 12.32 4.46
N LYS A 68 5.70 13.17 3.56
CA LYS A 68 4.46 13.92 3.75
C LYS A 68 3.21 13.08 3.50
N ASP A 69 3.13 12.41 2.35
CA ASP A 69 1.88 11.76 1.92
C ASP A 69 1.94 10.23 1.98
N SER A 70 3.09 9.59 1.73
CA SER A 70 3.19 8.10 1.76
C SER A 70 3.37 7.53 3.16
N LEU A 71 4.12 8.21 4.02
CA LEU A 71 4.42 7.75 5.38
C LEU A 71 3.15 7.57 6.23
N PRO A 72 2.16 8.50 6.22
CA PRO A 72 0.89 8.28 6.92
C PRO A 72 0.13 7.04 6.42
N VAL A 73 0.08 6.82 5.11
CA VAL A 73 -0.58 5.65 4.50
C VAL A 73 0.13 4.36 4.88
N TYR A 74 1.46 4.36 4.84
CA TYR A 74 2.28 3.24 5.27
C TYR A 74 2.06 2.90 6.75
N ASN A 75 2.02 3.92 7.62
CA ASN A 75 1.77 3.72 9.05
C ASN A 75 0.36 3.16 9.30
N GLU A 76 -0.67 3.68 8.62
CA GLU A 76 -2.02 3.13 8.72
C GLU A 76 -2.06 1.65 8.27
N PHE A 77 -1.37 1.32 7.17
CA PHE A 77 -1.25 -0.06 6.72
C PHE A 77 -0.59 -0.94 7.79
N TYR A 78 0.55 -0.51 8.34
CA TYR A 78 1.30 -1.28 9.32
C TYR A 78 0.52 -1.53 10.61
N GLU A 79 -0.21 -0.53 11.10
CA GLU A 79 -1.05 -0.66 12.28
C GLU A 79 -2.26 -1.57 12.07
N LYS A 80 -2.68 -1.81 10.83
CA LYS A 80 -3.76 -2.76 10.50
C LYS A 80 -3.29 -4.19 10.28
N VAL A 81 -1.99 -4.38 10.00
CA VAL A 81 -1.39 -5.70 9.73
C VAL A 81 -0.70 -6.28 10.97
N LYS A 82 -0.28 -5.43 11.92
CA LYS A 82 0.10 -5.86 13.27
C LYS A 82 -1.10 -6.46 14.01
#